data_AF-X0YHU8-F1
#
_entry.id   AF-X0YHU8-F1
#
_cell.length_a   1.000
_cell.length_b   1.000
_cell.length_c   1.000
_cell.angle_alpha   90.00
_cell.angle_beta   90.00
_cell.angle_gamma   90.00
#
_symmetry.space_group_name_H-M   'P 1'
#
loop_
_entity.id
_entity.type
_entity.pdbx_description
1 polymer ?
#
loop_
_entity_poly.entity_id
_entity_poly.type
_entity_poly.pdbx_seq_one_letter_code
_entity_poly.pdbx_strand_id
1 'polypeptide(L)' 'GLNSPLKVFNPAFDLTPHGYVEAIITEKGIIKKPFEGNIKLVC' A
#
# COMPACT_ATOMS: atom_id res chain seq x y z
N GLY A 1 14.81 -22.84 -32.95
CA GLY A 1 15.68 -22.33 -31.87
C GLY A 1 14.81 -21.51 -30.93
N LEU A 2 14.69 -21.94 -29.68
CA LEU A 2 13.77 -21.40 -28.68
C LEU A 2 14.28 -20.04 -28.17
N ASN A 3 14.01 -18.94 -28.88
CA ASN A 3 14.52 -17.59 -28.57
C ASN A 3 13.40 -16.53 -28.43
N SER A 4 12.20 -16.91 -28.02
CA SER A 4 11.13 -15.95 -27.69
C SER A 4 11.02 -15.85 -26.16
N PRO A 5 11.07 -14.64 -25.57
CA PRO A 5 10.82 -14.49 -24.14
C PRO A 5 9.41 -15.00 -23.80
N LEU A 6 9.31 -15.81 -22.75
CA LEU A 6 8.04 -16.28 -22.23
C LEU A 6 7.28 -15.10 -21.61
N LYS A 7 5.99 -14.97 -21.92
CA LYS A 7 5.14 -13.98 -21.26
C LYS A 7 4.96 -14.41 -19.81
N VAL A 8 5.36 -13.54 -18.89
CA VAL A 8 5.21 -13.75 -17.44
C VAL A 8 4.42 -12.59 -16.83
N PHE A 9 3.71 -12.87 -15.74
CA PHE A 9 3.07 -11.84 -14.93
C PHE A 9 3.99 -11.49 -13.76
N ASN A 10 4.46 -10.24 -13.73
CA ASN A 10 5.39 -9.74 -12.71
C ASN A 10 5.01 -8.31 -12.27
N PRO A 11 3.89 -8.12 -11.55
CA PRO A 11 3.55 -6.83 -10.99
C PRO A 11 4.51 -6.47 -9.86
N ALA A 12 4.99 -5.23 -9.84
CA ALA A 12 5.92 -4.79 -8.80
C ALA A 12 5.24 -4.60 -7.42
N PHE A 13 3.95 -4.28 -7.42
CA PHE A 13 3.18 -3.95 -6.21
C PHE A 13 1.71 -4.33 -6.35
N ASP A 14 1.01 -4.38 -5.22
CA ASP A 14 -0.45 -4.49 -5.12
C ASP A 14 -1.02 -3.42 -4.15
N LEU A 15 -2.34 -3.45 -3.95
CA LEU A 15 -3.06 -2.56 -3.03
C LEU A 15 -3.63 -3.38 -1.88
N THR A 16 -3.36 -2.93 -0.65
CA THR A 16 -3.97 -3.47 0.56
C THR A 16 -5.11 -2.57 1.03
N PRO A 17 -6.37 -3.05 1.10
CA PRO A 17 -7.48 -2.28 1.69
C PRO A 17 -7.20 -1.89 3.14
N HIS A 18 -7.59 -0.67 3.52
CA HIS A 18 -7.31 -0.12 4.86
C HIS A 18 -7.97 -0.90 6.01
N GLY A 19 -8.93 -1.79 5.73
CA GLY A 19 -9.52 -2.70 6.72
C GLY A 19 -8.48 -3.63 7.37
N TYR A 20 -7.45 -4.02 6.61
CA TYR A 20 -6.37 -4.91 7.05
C TYR A 20 -5.21 -4.20 7.76
N VAL A 21 -5.23 -2.86 7.84
CA VAL A 21 -4.17 -2.07 8.48
C VAL A 21 -4.63 -1.63 9.86
N GLU A 22 -3.82 -1.89 10.89
CA GLU A 22 -4.10 -1.48 12.28
C GLU A 22 -3.73 0.00 12.53
N ALA A 23 -2.55 0.42 12.07
CA ALA A 23 -2.04 1.78 12.21
C ALA A 23 -1.06 2.13 11.08
N ILE A 24 -0.87 3.42 10.82
CA ILE A 24 0.14 3.98 9.91
C ILE A 24 1.12 4.79 10.76
N ILE A 25 2.41 4.45 10.72
CA ILE A 25 3.45 5.16 11.46
C ILE A 25 4.07 6.22 10.53
N THR A 26 4.12 7.46 11.01
CA THR A 26 4.69 8.61 10.30
C THR A 26 5.70 9.33 11.20
N GLU A 27 6.47 10.25 10.63
CA GLU A 27 7.36 11.16 11.38
C GLU A 27 6.59 12.10 12.32
N LYS A 28 5.29 12.26 12.10
CA LYS A 28 4.38 13.06 12.93
C LYS A 28 3.66 12.24 14.00
N GLY A 29 3.92 10.94 14.10
CA GLY A 29 3.31 10.01 15.07
C GLY A 29 2.50 8.88 14.43
N ILE A 30 1.65 8.22 15.23
CA ILE A 30 0.87 7.05 14.83
C ILE A 30 -0.56 7.47 14.43
N ILE A 31 -0.96 7.19 13.20
CA ILE A 31 -2.31 7.39 12.67
C ILE A 31 -3.10 6.08 12.81
N LYS A 32 -4.27 6.13 13.46
CA LYS A 32 -5.22 5.01 13.58
C LYS A 32 -6.51 5.29 12.81
N LYS A 33 -7.40 4.29 12.73
CA LYS A 33 -8.77 4.45 12.18
C LYS A 33 -9.54 5.56 12.96
N PRO A 34 -10.44 6.32 12.31
CA PRO A 34 -10.74 6.35 10.88
C PRO A 34 -9.63 7.05 10.07
N PHE A 35 -9.07 6.34 9.08
CA PHE A 35 -7.89 6.82 8.37
C PHE A 35 -8.15 8.08 7.54
N GLU A 36 -9.29 8.19 6.86
CA GLU A 36 -9.56 9.36 6.01
C GLU A 36 -9.53 10.69 6.77
N GLY A 37 -10.17 10.75 7.94
CA GLY A 37 -10.19 11.95 8.77
C GLY A 37 -8.83 12.23 9.40
N ASN A 38 -8.20 11.20 9.96
CA ASN A 38 -6.93 11.38 10.68
C ASN A 38 -5.76 11.69 9.73
N ILE A 39 -5.76 11.15 8.51
CA ILE A 39 -4.77 11.53 7.49
C ILE A 39 -4.91 13.01 7.15
N LYS A 40 -6.12 13.52 6.91
CA LYS A 40 -6.36 14.96 6.61
C LYS A 40 -5.99 15.90 7.76
N LEU A 41 -6.00 15.42 9.00
CA LEU A 41 -5.60 16.23 10.16
C LEU A 41 -4.08 16.33 10.32
N VAL A 42 -3.35 15.29 9.91
CA VAL A 42 -1.89 15.17 10.13
C VAL A 42 -1.08 15.62 8.90
N CYS A 43 -1.57 15.34 7.70
CA CYS A 43 -0.92 15.59 6.42
C CYS A 43 -1.60 16.75 5.68
#